data_AF-A0A016SSR6-F1
#
_entry.id   AF-A0A016SSR6-F1
#
_cell.length_a   1.000
_cell.length_b   1.000
_cell.length_c   1.000
_cell.angle_alpha   90.00
_cell.angle_beta   90.00
_cell.angle_gamma   90.00
#
_symmetry.space_group_name_H-M   'P 1'
#
loop_
_entity.id
_entity.type
_entity.pdbx_description
1 polymer ?
#
loop_
_entity_poly.entity_id
_entity_poly.type
_entity_poly.pdbx_seq_one_letter_code
_entity_poly.pdbx_strand_id
1 'polypeptide(L)'
;ARYCTTAAQQNVAQEMKKILRTAVMGDLDSALSLHEKLREKNDVPDWGVVKLSSVLLANGREKQSELLLHRHYQEYGGEHRFARKSLVQEEQVAAALLRVMNCSKENALANARQLYQWLLRGHYCSNKDSFIILFVEKALESGGVKAAVLELEQLLRLGRVKSLTRTLHLLLFTAMKHRDTSEISQVDAIVTATAPASLDRLKGFVLLELGRRTEFVESLQGDRLEAGYLRFMVDLAAKLRAVVVLESLLDLSNLLQFRRQEKASVYDELVKIYGKLEKAEDLEKILDLVLQEKDNEHFRATLARLAHFYR
;
A
#
# COMPACT_ATOMS: atom_id res chain seq x y z
N ALA A 1 37.41 -16.15 0.01
CA ALA A 1 38.12 -15.13 -0.77
C ALA A 1 37.59 -13.74 -0.40
N ARG A 2 38.50 -12.89 0.07
CA ARG A 2 38.51 -11.41 0.13
C ARG A 2 37.19 -10.66 0.33
N TYR A 3 37.09 -10.04 1.51
CA TYR A 3 36.39 -8.79 1.78
C TYR A 3 36.78 -7.73 0.72
N CYS A 4 35.99 -7.61 -0.33
CA CYS A 4 36.11 -6.57 -1.36
C CYS A 4 34.73 -5.94 -1.62
N THR A 5 33.91 -5.81 -0.57
CA THR A 5 32.46 -5.87 -0.73
C THR A 5 31.75 -4.52 -0.82
N THR A 6 32.31 -3.40 -0.36
CA THR A 6 31.57 -2.11 -0.40
C THR A 6 31.90 -1.24 -1.60
N ALA A 7 33.19 -1.01 -1.92
CA ALA A 7 33.58 -0.14 -3.02
C ALA A 7 33.21 -0.73 -4.41
N ALA A 8 33.40 -2.04 -4.59
CA ALA A 8 33.01 -2.73 -5.83
C ALA A 8 31.49 -2.71 -6.04
N GLN A 9 30.70 -2.98 -4.99
CA GLN A 9 29.24 -2.89 -5.05
C GLN A 9 28.74 -1.45 -5.28
N GLN A 10 29.41 -0.45 -4.70
CA GLN A 10 29.13 0.97 -4.96
C GLN A 10 29.41 1.33 -6.43
N ASN A 11 30.48 0.81 -7.01
CA ASN A 11 30.80 1.04 -8.42
C ASN A 11 29.75 0.43 -9.35
N VAL A 12 29.38 -0.84 -9.15
CA VAL A 12 28.31 -1.51 -9.91
C VAL A 12 26.99 -0.76 -9.82
N ALA A 13 26.62 -0.28 -8.62
CA ALA A 13 25.40 0.51 -8.45
C ALA A 13 25.45 1.86 -9.18
N GLN A 14 26.62 2.51 -9.24
CA GLN A 14 26.80 3.75 -10.01
C GLN A 14 26.72 3.52 -11.52
N GLU A 15 27.34 2.46 -12.03
CA GLU A 15 27.25 2.08 -13.44
C GLU A 15 25.83 1.70 -13.85
N MET A 16 25.13 0.93 -13.00
CA MET A 16 23.72 0.61 -13.22
C MET A 16 22.85 1.88 -13.26
N LYS A 17 23.12 2.86 -12.39
CA LYS A 17 22.42 4.16 -12.46
C LYS A 17 22.67 4.90 -13.77
N LYS A 18 23.89 4.83 -14.34
CA LYS A 18 24.19 5.43 -15.65
C LYS A 18 23.40 4.73 -16.76
N ILE A 19 23.40 3.40 -16.79
CA ILE A 19 22.62 2.58 -17.74
C ILE A 19 21.14 2.97 -17.71
N LEU A 20 20.57 3.07 -16.50
CA LEU A 20 19.17 3.44 -16.31
C LEU A 20 18.86 4.86 -16.79
N ARG A 21 19.78 5.81 -16.65
CA ARG A 21 19.61 7.16 -17.21
C ARG A 21 19.58 7.09 -18.74
N THR A 22 20.50 6.35 -19.36
CA THR A 22 20.51 6.13 -20.81
C THR A 22 19.19 5.57 -21.31
N ALA A 23 18.66 4.53 -20.65
CA ALA A 23 17.38 3.93 -21.01
C ALA A 23 16.21 4.92 -20.86
N VAL A 24 16.17 5.69 -19.77
CA VAL A 24 15.10 6.68 -19.53
C VAL A 24 15.14 7.83 -20.54
N MET A 25 16.32 8.18 -21.06
CA MET A 25 16.48 9.15 -22.15
C MET A 25 16.06 8.61 -23.53
N GLY A 26 15.62 7.35 -23.61
CA GLY A 26 15.11 6.73 -24.84
C GLY A 26 16.14 5.93 -25.65
N ASP A 27 17.42 5.97 -25.28
CA ASP A 27 18.46 5.14 -25.92
C ASP A 27 18.50 3.74 -25.30
N LEU A 28 17.51 2.93 -25.67
CA LEU A 28 17.31 1.59 -25.09
C LEU A 28 18.38 0.59 -25.54
N ASP A 29 18.83 0.68 -26.79
CA ASP A 29 19.78 -0.28 -27.35
C ASP A 29 21.19 -0.10 -26.74
N SER A 30 21.64 1.15 -26.57
CA SER A 30 22.88 1.43 -25.83
C SER A 30 22.76 0.99 -24.37
N ALA A 31 21.62 1.25 -23.72
CA ALA A 31 21.41 0.84 -22.34
C ALA A 31 21.48 -0.69 -22.17
N LEU A 32 20.87 -1.45 -23.08
CA LEU A 32 20.96 -2.91 -23.10
C LEU A 32 22.40 -3.38 -23.35
N SER A 33 23.11 -2.80 -24.32
CA SER A 33 24.51 -3.16 -24.58
C SER A 33 25.42 -2.90 -23.37
N LEU A 34 25.25 -1.75 -22.70
CA LEU A 34 25.98 -1.42 -21.49
C LEU A 34 25.64 -2.35 -20.33
N HIS A 35 24.36 -2.73 -20.18
CA HIS A 35 23.92 -3.71 -19.20
C HIS A 35 24.57 -5.08 -19.40
N GLU A 36 24.60 -5.58 -20.64
CA GLU A 36 25.26 -6.85 -20.97
C GLU A 36 26.75 -6.84 -20.60
N LYS A 37 27.48 -5.78 -20.97
CA LYS A 37 28.90 -5.60 -20.61
C LYS A 37 29.12 -5.54 -19.10
N LEU A 38 28.22 -4.90 -18.35
CA LEU A 38 28.29 -4.83 -16.90
C LEU A 38 28.10 -6.23 -16.29
N ARG A 39 27.09 -6.96 -16.76
CA ARG A 39 26.71 -8.30 -16.29
C ARG A 39 27.80 -9.34 -16.52
N GLU A 40 28.49 -9.31 -17.65
CA GLU A 40 29.60 -10.23 -17.96
C GLU A 40 30.72 -10.22 -16.90
N LYS A 41 30.86 -9.12 -16.15
CA LYS A 41 31.97 -8.90 -15.22
C LYS A 41 31.53 -8.76 -13.77
N ASN A 42 30.24 -8.55 -13.50
CA ASN A 42 29.76 -8.17 -12.17
C ASN A 42 28.35 -8.72 -11.88
N ASP A 43 28.07 -8.91 -10.59
CA ASP A 43 26.72 -9.20 -10.09
C ASP A 43 25.83 -7.95 -10.16
N VAL A 44 24.84 -7.96 -11.04
CA VAL A 44 23.91 -6.83 -11.22
C VAL A 44 22.84 -6.84 -10.12
N PRO A 45 22.48 -5.70 -9.51
CA PRO A 45 21.46 -5.66 -8.48
C PRO A 45 20.04 -5.84 -9.04
N ASP A 46 19.21 -6.64 -8.35
CA ASP A 46 17.80 -6.91 -8.73
C ASP A 46 17.00 -5.64 -9.02
N TRP A 47 17.15 -4.59 -8.18
CA TRP A 47 16.41 -3.33 -8.35
C TRP A 47 16.73 -2.64 -9.68
N GLY A 48 17.96 -2.77 -10.16
CA GLY A 48 18.39 -2.22 -11.44
C GLY A 48 17.71 -2.93 -12.59
N VAL A 49 17.66 -4.25 -12.53
CA VAL A 49 17.03 -5.12 -13.53
C VAL A 49 15.52 -4.87 -13.59
N VAL A 50 14.83 -4.83 -12.44
CA VAL A 50 13.39 -4.52 -12.37
C VAL A 50 13.09 -3.13 -12.96
N LYS A 51 13.93 -2.13 -12.65
CA LYS A 51 13.76 -0.78 -13.20
C LYS A 51 14.01 -0.74 -14.71
N LEU A 52 15.05 -1.40 -15.22
CA LEU A 52 15.34 -1.45 -16.65
C LEU A 52 14.24 -2.19 -17.42
N SER A 53 13.78 -3.34 -16.92
CA SER A 53 12.67 -4.11 -17.49
C SER A 53 11.39 -3.27 -17.64
N SER A 54 10.99 -2.56 -16.59
CA SER A 54 9.82 -1.68 -16.67
C SER A 54 10.00 -0.48 -17.61
N VAL A 55 11.22 0.06 -17.78
CA VAL A 55 11.50 1.07 -18.81
C VAL A 55 11.35 0.47 -20.21
N LEU A 56 11.90 -0.72 -20.45
CA LEU A 56 11.77 -1.43 -21.73
C LEU A 56 10.30 -1.69 -22.07
N LEU A 57 9.53 -2.23 -21.11
CA LEU A 57 8.12 -2.53 -21.32
C LEU A 57 7.28 -1.28 -21.58
N ALA A 58 7.51 -0.20 -20.81
CA ALA A 58 6.84 1.09 -21.04
C ALA A 58 7.12 1.64 -22.45
N ASN A 59 8.27 1.31 -23.03
CA ASN A 59 8.64 1.66 -24.40
C ASN A 59 8.28 0.60 -25.45
N GLY A 60 7.54 -0.46 -25.08
CA GLY A 60 7.05 -1.50 -26.01
C GLY A 60 8.09 -2.54 -26.40
N ARG A 61 9.20 -2.63 -25.67
CA ARG A 61 10.21 -3.66 -25.82
C ARG A 61 9.85 -4.88 -24.95
N GLU A 62 8.66 -5.44 -25.17
CA GLU A 62 8.09 -6.49 -24.32
C GLU A 62 9.00 -7.73 -24.21
N LYS A 63 9.41 -8.30 -25.35
CA LYS A 63 10.29 -9.48 -25.40
C LYS A 63 11.62 -9.25 -24.69
N GLN A 64 12.22 -8.06 -24.85
CA GLN A 64 13.49 -7.73 -24.21
C GLN A 64 13.31 -7.56 -22.69
N SER A 65 12.20 -6.95 -22.26
CA SER A 65 11.85 -6.82 -20.83
C SER A 65 11.70 -8.18 -20.16
N GLU A 66 10.93 -9.11 -20.76
CA GLU A 66 10.74 -10.45 -20.21
C GLU A 66 12.05 -11.23 -20.16
N LEU A 67 12.80 -11.24 -21.27
CA LEU A 67 14.08 -11.94 -21.36
C LEU A 67 15.08 -11.44 -20.31
N LEU A 68 15.11 -10.13 -20.07
CA LEU A 68 15.96 -9.51 -19.06
C LEU A 68 15.65 -10.04 -17.64
N LEU A 69 14.38 -10.05 -17.24
CA LEU A 69 13.97 -10.56 -15.93
C LEU A 69 14.20 -12.07 -15.80
N HIS A 70 13.89 -12.83 -16.86
CA HIS A 70 13.99 -14.28 -16.85
C HIS A 70 15.45 -14.73 -16.77
N ARG A 71 16.33 -14.14 -17.59
CA ARG A 71 17.77 -14.46 -17.59
C ARG A 71 18.40 -14.12 -16.24
N HIS A 72 18.12 -12.94 -15.70
CA HIS A 72 18.63 -12.54 -14.39
C HIS A 72 18.13 -13.49 -13.27
N TYR A 73 16.90 -13.97 -13.38
CA TYR A 73 16.40 -15.00 -12.46
C TYR A 73 17.10 -16.35 -12.65
N GLN A 74 17.41 -16.79 -13.86
CA GLN A 74 18.12 -18.06 -14.08
C GLN A 74 19.55 -18.01 -13.55
N GLU A 75 20.25 -16.89 -13.75
CA GLU A 75 21.65 -16.71 -13.35
C GLU A 75 21.80 -16.55 -11.83
N TYR A 76 20.87 -15.83 -11.19
CA TYR A 76 20.98 -15.45 -9.77
C TYR A 76 19.89 -16.01 -8.86
N GLY A 77 18.93 -16.77 -9.41
CA GLY A 77 17.68 -17.15 -8.74
C GLY A 77 17.39 -18.63 -8.53
N GLY A 78 18.37 -19.50 -8.79
CA GLY A 78 18.35 -20.92 -8.36
C GLY A 78 18.48 -21.11 -6.84
N GLU A 79 19.07 -22.23 -6.37
CA GLU A 79 19.23 -22.60 -4.94
C GLU A 79 19.73 -21.45 -4.01
N HIS A 80 20.38 -20.43 -4.58
CA HIS A 80 20.83 -19.23 -3.87
C HIS A 80 19.72 -18.21 -3.49
N ARG A 81 18.54 -18.17 -4.15
CA ARG A 81 17.41 -17.25 -3.80
C ARG A 81 16.51 -17.78 -2.69
N PHE A 82 16.46 -19.09 -2.44
CA PHE A 82 15.78 -19.62 -1.23
C PHE A 82 16.45 -19.11 0.06
N ALA A 83 17.75 -18.81 0.01
CA ALA A 83 18.51 -18.23 1.12
C ALA A 83 18.60 -16.68 1.06
N ARG A 84 18.67 -16.07 -0.13
CA ARG A 84 18.69 -14.61 -0.31
C ARG A 84 17.32 -14.11 -0.76
N LYS A 85 16.57 -13.49 0.16
CA LYS A 85 15.43 -12.64 -0.21
C LYS A 85 15.87 -11.64 -1.28
N SER A 86 15.07 -11.46 -2.33
CA SER A 86 15.32 -10.40 -3.32
C SER A 86 15.47 -9.06 -2.60
N LEU A 87 16.48 -8.28 -2.98
CA LEU A 87 16.79 -6.98 -2.35
C LEU A 87 15.93 -5.84 -2.93
N VAL A 88 14.92 -6.15 -3.73
CA VAL A 88 14.00 -5.16 -4.29
C VAL A 88 13.05 -4.69 -3.19
N GLN A 89 13.06 -3.38 -2.94
CA GLN A 89 12.17 -2.75 -1.98
C GLN A 89 10.76 -2.58 -2.56
N GLU A 90 9.74 -2.53 -1.69
CA GLU A 90 8.35 -2.41 -2.15
C GLU A 90 8.14 -1.14 -3.00
N GLU A 91 8.77 -0.03 -2.61
CA GLU A 91 8.71 1.24 -3.32
C GLU A 91 9.28 1.14 -4.74
N GLN A 92 10.29 0.28 -4.94
CA GLN A 92 10.89 0.05 -6.26
C GLN A 92 9.97 -0.77 -7.16
N VAL A 93 9.27 -1.76 -6.60
CA VAL A 93 8.24 -2.52 -7.32
C VAL A 93 7.08 -1.61 -7.69
N ALA A 94 6.55 -0.85 -6.73
CA ALA A 94 5.47 0.11 -6.97
C ALA A 94 5.85 1.13 -8.06
N ALA A 95 7.06 1.70 -8.00
CA ALA A 95 7.55 2.63 -9.01
C ALA A 95 7.74 1.98 -10.40
N ALA A 96 8.07 0.68 -10.47
CA ALA A 96 8.17 -0.05 -11.72
C ALA A 96 6.78 -0.30 -12.34
N LEU A 97 5.80 -0.70 -11.53
CA LEU A 97 4.41 -0.89 -11.96
C LEU A 97 3.80 0.42 -12.45
N LEU A 98 3.89 1.49 -11.65
CA LEU A 98 3.36 2.81 -12.00
C LEU A 98 3.98 3.38 -13.28
N ARG A 99 5.27 3.13 -13.53
CA ARG A 99 5.93 3.52 -14.79
C ARG A 99 5.25 2.91 -16.01
N VAL A 100 4.88 1.65 -15.93
CA VAL A 100 4.21 0.95 -17.04
C VAL A 100 2.75 1.36 -17.12
N MET A 101 2.04 1.46 -15.98
CA MET A 101 0.64 1.87 -15.93
C MET A 101 0.38 3.28 -16.47
N ASN A 102 1.32 4.19 -16.27
CA ASN A 102 1.17 5.60 -16.63
C ASN A 102 1.85 5.95 -17.98
N CYS A 103 2.28 4.96 -18.76
CA CYS A 103 2.80 5.22 -20.10
C CYS A 103 1.66 5.53 -21.09
N SER A 104 1.95 6.27 -22.16
CA SER A 104 0.95 6.73 -23.14
C SER A 104 0.39 5.65 -24.08
N LYS A 105 0.56 4.36 -23.75
CA LYS A 105 0.17 3.24 -24.62
C LYS A 105 -1.23 2.74 -24.28
N GLU A 106 -2.01 2.36 -25.30
CA GLU A 106 -3.40 1.90 -25.15
C GLU A 106 -3.57 0.67 -24.23
N ASN A 107 -2.50 -0.11 -24.00
CA ASN A 107 -2.51 -1.31 -23.15
C ASN A 107 -1.68 -1.16 -21.86
N ALA A 108 -1.48 0.06 -21.36
CA ALA A 108 -0.61 0.34 -20.22
C ALA A 108 -0.94 -0.50 -18.96
N LEU A 109 -2.23 -0.62 -18.60
CA LEU A 109 -2.67 -1.40 -17.43
C LEU A 109 -2.43 -2.90 -17.63
N ALA A 110 -2.74 -3.44 -18.82
CA ALA A 110 -2.49 -4.84 -19.14
C ALA A 110 -0.98 -5.17 -19.14
N ASN A 111 -0.15 -4.28 -19.68
CA ASN A 111 1.31 -4.40 -19.65
C ASN A 111 1.83 -4.37 -18.21
N ALA A 112 1.31 -3.50 -17.35
CA ALA A 112 1.68 -3.48 -15.94
C ALA A 112 1.30 -4.78 -15.22
N ARG A 113 0.16 -5.37 -15.59
CA ARG A 113 -0.29 -6.67 -15.05
C ARG A 113 0.66 -7.78 -15.48
N GLN A 114 1.06 -7.76 -16.75
CA GLN A 114 2.05 -8.70 -17.30
C GLN A 114 3.41 -8.55 -16.58
N LEU A 115 3.88 -7.34 -16.37
CA LEU A 115 5.08 -7.08 -15.58
C LEU A 115 4.95 -7.66 -14.17
N TYR A 116 3.82 -7.40 -13.49
CA TYR A 116 3.60 -7.92 -12.14
C TYR A 116 3.64 -9.44 -12.09
N GLN A 117 3.04 -10.12 -13.08
CA GLN A 117 3.14 -11.58 -13.21
C GLN A 117 4.58 -12.06 -13.37
N TRP A 118 5.40 -11.39 -14.19
CA TRP A 118 6.81 -11.73 -14.34
C TRP A 118 7.58 -11.51 -13.03
N LEU A 119 7.31 -10.42 -12.31
CA LEU A 119 7.95 -10.14 -11.01
C LEU A 119 7.61 -11.18 -9.95
N LEU A 120 6.36 -11.67 -9.92
CA LEU A 120 5.94 -12.76 -9.04
C LEU A 120 6.61 -14.09 -9.40
N ARG A 121 6.61 -14.45 -10.70
CA ARG A 121 7.26 -15.69 -11.19
C ARG A 121 8.76 -15.71 -10.95
N GLY A 122 9.42 -14.56 -11.08
CA GLY A 122 10.85 -14.40 -10.80
C GLY A 122 11.20 -14.16 -9.32
N HIS A 123 10.22 -14.26 -8.42
CA HIS A 123 10.40 -14.01 -6.97
C HIS A 123 11.05 -12.66 -6.64
N TYR A 124 10.85 -11.63 -7.49
CA TYR A 124 11.31 -10.26 -7.25
C TYR A 124 10.42 -9.52 -6.26
N CYS A 125 9.19 -9.99 -6.09
CA CYS A 125 8.25 -9.51 -5.08
C CYS A 125 7.31 -10.65 -4.66
N SER A 126 6.54 -10.42 -3.59
CA SER A 126 5.45 -11.30 -3.21
C SER A 126 4.11 -10.63 -3.47
N ASN A 127 3.03 -11.41 -3.60
CA ASN A 127 1.71 -10.86 -3.83
C ASN A 127 1.21 -10.06 -2.60
N LYS A 128 1.04 -8.75 -2.74
CA LYS A 128 0.74 -7.81 -1.63
C LYS A 128 -0.33 -6.79 -2.00
N ASP A 129 -1.12 -6.39 -1.01
CA ASP A 129 -2.10 -5.31 -1.07
C ASP A 129 -1.50 -4.00 -1.61
N SER A 130 -0.27 -3.67 -1.20
CA SER A 130 0.44 -2.45 -1.60
C SER A 130 0.69 -2.34 -3.10
N PHE A 131 0.65 -3.46 -3.84
CA PHE A 131 0.75 -3.46 -5.31
C PHE A 131 -0.61 -3.59 -5.96
N ILE A 132 -1.48 -4.44 -5.42
CA ILE A 132 -2.83 -4.67 -5.95
C ILE A 132 -3.64 -3.38 -5.97
N ILE A 133 -3.56 -2.56 -4.92
CA ILE A 133 -4.29 -1.31 -4.83
C ILE A 133 -4.00 -0.37 -6.01
N LEU A 134 -2.77 -0.35 -6.55
CA LEU A 134 -2.38 0.49 -7.68
C LEU A 134 -3.17 0.14 -8.95
N PHE A 135 -3.41 -1.15 -9.19
CA PHE A 135 -4.21 -1.62 -10.32
C PHE A 135 -5.68 -1.26 -10.15
N VAL A 136 -6.21 -1.45 -8.94
CA VAL A 136 -7.59 -1.16 -8.59
C VAL A 136 -7.88 0.34 -8.69
N GLU A 137 -6.98 1.20 -8.21
CA GLU A 137 -7.05 2.66 -8.38
C GLU A 137 -7.12 3.04 -9.87
N LYS A 138 -6.23 2.47 -10.70
CA LYS A 138 -6.21 2.74 -12.15
C LYS A 138 -7.48 2.27 -12.86
N ALA A 139 -8.01 1.13 -12.46
CA ALA A 139 -9.26 0.60 -13.00
C ALA A 139 -10.48 1.44 -12.56
N LEU A 140 -10.49 1.95 -11.31
CA LEU A 140 -11.51 2.89 -10.84
C LEU A 140 -11.52 4.18 -11.67
N GLU A 141 -10.35 4.76 -11.94
CA GLU A 141 -10.21 5.99 -12.75
C GLU A 141 -10.80 5.87 -14.16
N SER A 142 -10.69 4.68 -14.77
CA SER A 142 -11.01 4.47 -16.18
C SER A 142 -12.39 3.84 -16.42
N GLY A 143 -12.90 3.04 -15.48
CA GLY A 143 -14.13 2.27 -15.68
C GLY A 143 -14.97 2.03 -14.41
N GLY A 144 -14.71 2.78 -13.34
CA GLY A 144 -15.51 2.73 -12.12
C GLY A 144 -15.39 1.41 -11.35
N VAL A 145 -16.33 1.18 -10.43
CA VAL A 145 -16.30 0.04 -9.49
C VAL A 145 -16.29 -1.30 -10.23
N LYS A 146 -17.09 -1.43 -11.28
CA LYS A 146 -17.16 -2.68 -12.06
C LYS A 146 -15.82 -3.08 -12.67
N ALA A 147 -15.10 -2.12 -13.28
CA ALA A 147 -13.79 -2.39 -13.86
C ALA A 147 -12.77 -2.76 -12.76
N ALA A 148 -12.83 -2.07 -11.62
CA ALA A 148 -11.92 -2.29 -10.50
C ALA A 148 -12.12 -3.64 -9.81
N VAL A 149 -13.36 -4.10 -9.66
CA VAL A 149 -13.66 -5.45 -9.15
C VAL A 149 -13.12 -6.51 -10.10
N LEU A 150 -13.34 -6.35 -11.41
CA LEU A 150 -12.82 -7.30 -12.41
C LEU A 150 -11.28 -7.34 -12.42
N GLU A 151 -10.62 -6.20 -12.25
CA GLU A 151 -9.17 -6.13 -12.10
C GLU A 151 -8.69 -6.87 -10.85
N LEU A 152 -9.34 -6.64 -9.71
CA LEU A 152 -9.03 -7.33 -8.46
C LEU A 152 -9.16 -8.85 -8.62
N GLU A 153 -10.26 -9.34 -9.19
CA GLU A 153 -10.47 -10.78 -9.42
C GLU A 153 -9.35 -11.41 -10.26
N GLN A 154 -8.85 -10.71 -11.28
CA GLN A 154 -7.72 -11.18 -12.07
C GLN A 154 -6.44 -11.27 -11.24
N LEU A 155 -6.18 -10.28 -10.39
CA LEU A 155 -4.99 -10.24 -9.54
C LEU A 155 -5.02 -11.29 -8.43
N LEU A 156 -6.20 -11.64 -7.91
CA LEU A 156 -6.36 -12.71 -6.92
C LEU A 156 -6.02 -14.10 -7.47
N ARG A 157 -6.15 -14.30 -8.79
CA ARG A 157 -5.72 -15.54 -9.45
C ARG A 157 -4.20 -15.71 -9.51
N LEU A 158 -3.44 -14.65 -9.22
CA LEU A 158 -1.97 -14.69 -9.23
C LEU A 158 -1.36 -15.34 -7.99
N GLY A 159 -2.17 -15.62 -6.97
CA GLY A 159 -1.76 -16.35 -5.76
C GLY A 159 -2.25 -15.69 -4.48
N ARG A 160 -1.97 -16.34 -3.34
CA ARG A 160 -2.45 -15.90 -2.02
C ARG A 160 -1.92 -14.51 -1.64
N VAL A 161 -2.82 -13.65 -1.17
CA VAL A 161 -2.51 -12.35 -0.56
C VAL A 161 -2.77 -12.43 0.94
N LYS A 162 -1.87 -11.90 1.77
CA LYS A 162 -2.02 -11.98 3.24
C LYS A 162 -3.20 -11.16 3.78
N SER A 163 -3.46 -10.01 3.17
CA SER A 163 -4.52 -9.07 3.53
C SER A 163 -4.81 -8.19 2.32
N LEU A 164 -6.07 -7.79 2.13
CA LEU A 164 -6.53 -6.87 1.08
C LEU A 164 -7.23 -5.64 1.67
N THR A 165 -6.99 -5.36 2.96
CA THR A 165 -7.81 -4.43 3.73
C THR A 165 -7.86 -3.04 3.09
N ARG A 166 -6.76 -2.53 2.52
CA ARG A 166 -6.75 -1.20 1.88
C ARG A 166 -7.47 -1.22 0.54
N THR A 167 -7.26 -2.26 -0.27
CA THR A 167 -7.95 -2.40 -1.56
C THR A 167 -9.46 -2.54 -1.37
N LEU A 168 -9.91 -3.36 -0.43
CA LEU A 168 -11.33 -3.54 -0.13
C LEU A 168 -11.97 -2.29 0.47
N HIS A 169 -11.23 -1.57 1.34
CA HIS A 169 -11.65 -0.26 1.84
C HIS A 169 -11.87 0.74 0.70
N LEU A 170 -10.92 0.86 -0.23
CA LEU A 170 -11.01 1.78 -1.37
C LEU A 170 -12.25 1.50 -2.23
N LEU A 171 -12.50 0.23 -2.54
CA LEU A 171 -13.68 -0.18 -3.31
C LEU A 171 -14.98 0.14 -2.58
N LEU A 172 -15.07 -0.19 -1.28
CA LEU A 172 -16.27 0.09 -0.47
C LEU A 172 -16.50 1.59 -0.32
N PHE A 173 -15.45 2.36 -0.04
CA PHE A 173 -15.51 3.81 0.04
C PHE A 173 -16.07 4.41 -1.25
N THR A 174 -15.53 3.98 -2.39
CA THR A 174 -15.96 4.48 -3.71
C THR A 174 -17.42 4.15 -3.99
N ALA A 175 -17.84 2.90 -3.81
CA ALA A 175 -19.23 2.48 -4.02
C ALA A 175 -20.22 3.18 -3.07
N MET A 176 -19.88 3.31 -1.79
CA MET A 176 -20.76 3.91 -0.77
C MET A 176 -20.84 5.44 -0.88
N LYS A 177 -19.80 6.09 -1.40
CA LYS A 177 -19.77 7.54 -1.63
C LYS A 177 -20.89 7.99 -2.56
N HIS A 178 -21.15 7.22 -3.62
CA HIS A 178 -22.19 7.53 -4.63
C HIS A 178 -23.57 6.93 -4.29
N ARG A 179 -23.68 6.11 -3.23
CA ARG A 179 -24.91 5.41 -2.82
C ARG A 179 -25.51 4.54 -3.94
N ASP A 180 -24.70 4.04 -4.87
CA ASP A 180 -25.14 3.10 -5.89
C ASP A 180 -25.27 1.70 -5.26
N THR A 181 -26.50 1.21 -5.13
CA THR A 181 -26.80 -0.08 -4.50
C THR A 181 -26.26 -1.26 -5.31
N SER A 182 -26.14 -1.13 -6.64
CA SER A 182 -25.57 -2.16 -7.50
C SER A 182 -24.08 -2.27 -7.28
N GLU A 183 -23.36 -1.14 -7.25
CA GLU A 183 -21.93 -1.11 -6.95
C GLU A 183 -21.62 -1.61 -5.54
N ILE A 184 -22.40 -1.19 -4.54
CA ILE A 184 -22.24 -1.65 -3.16
C ILE A 184 -22.42 -3.17 -3.09
N SER A 185 -23.47 -3.71 -3.73
CA SER A 185 -23.73 -5.16 -3.74
C SER A 185 -22.60 -5.94 -4.42
N GLN A 186 -22.02 -5.38 -5.49
CA GLN A 186 -20.89 -5.99 -6.18
C GLN A 186 -19.64 -6.02 -5.29
N VAL A 187 -19.36 -4.93 -4.57
CA VAL A 187 -18.22 -4.88 -3.65
C VAL A 187 -18.44 -5.77 -2.42
N ASP A 188 -19.66 -5.82 -1.90
CA ASP A 188 -20.02 -6.71 -0.78
C ASP A 188 -19.76 -8.18 -1.11
N ALA A 189 -20.08 -8.61 -2.33
CA ALA A 189 -19.83 -9.97 -2.78
C ALA A 189 -18.34 -10.32 -2.77
N ILE A 190 -17.47 -9.44 -3.28
CA ILE A 190 -16.02 -9.69 -3.29
C ILE A 190 -15.40 -9.62 -1.90
N VAL A 191 -15.86 -8.71 -1.03
CA VAL A 191 -15.40 -8.64 0.37
C VAL A 191 -15.84 -9.90 1.13
N THR A 192 -17.07 -10.37 0.93
CA THR A 192 -17.58 -11.61 1.54
C THR A 192 -16.78 -12.83 1.08
N ALA A 193 -16.42 -12.89 -0.19
CA ALA A 193 -15.62 -13.99 -0.73
C ALA A 193 -14.17 -14.01 -0.22
N THR A 194 -13.59 -12.84 0.07
CA THR A 194 -12.15 -12.70 0.37
C THR A 194 -11.83 -12.48 1.85
N ALA A 195 -12.70 -11.79 2.58
CA ALA A 195 -12.51 -11.39 3.96
C ALA A 195 -13.87 -11.19 4.68
N PRO A 196 -14.71 -12.24 4.80
CA PRO A 196 -16.09 -12.11 5.30
C PRO A 196 -16.16 -11.49 6.69
N ALA A 197 -15.25 -11.86 7.60
CA ALA A 197 -15.19 -11.31 8.95
C ALA A 197 -14.80 -9.82 9.03
N SER A 198 -14.44 -9.19 7.90
CA SER A 198 -14.07 -7.77 7.82
C SER A 198 -15.15 -6.90 7.19
N LEU A 199 -16.21 -7.47 6.61
CA LEU A 199 -17.20 -6.71 5.84
C LEU A 199 -17.85 -5.61 6.68
N ASP A 200 -18.46 -5.99 7.81
CA ASP A 200 -19.14 -5.02 8.67
C ASP A 200 -18.17 -3.97 9.20
N ARG A 201 -16.94 -4.38 9.52
CA ARG A 201 -15.90 -3.49 10.03
C ARG A 201 -15.45 -2.46 9.00
N LEU A 202 -15.30 -2.87 7.74
CA LEU A 202 -14.97 -1.98 6.65
C LEU A 202 -16.13 -1.03 6.34
N LYS A 203 -17.37 -1.53 6.34
CA LYS A 203 -18.56 -0.68 6.16
C LYS A 203 -18.68 0.38 7.24
N GLY A 204 -18.54 -0.01 8.52
CA GLY A 204 -18.59 0.95 9.62
C GLY A 204 -17.48 1.99 9.55
N PHE A 205 -16.27 1.58 9.16
CA PHE A 205 -15.16 2.50 8.91
C PHE A 205 -15.52 3.53 7.82
N VAL A 206 -16.03 3.06 6.68
CA VAL A 206 -16.44 3.92 5.55
C VAL A 206 -17.58 4.85 5.93
N LEU A 207 -18.56 4.40 6.73
CA LEU A 207 -19.64 5.25 7.22
C LEU A 207 -19.09 6.41 8.05
N LEU A 208 -18.17 6.15 8.97
CA LEU A 208 -17.51 7.19 9.77
C LEU A 208 -16.69 8.14 8.89
N GLU A 209 -15.95 7.60 7.92
CA GLU A 209 -15.13 8.39 7.00
C GLU A 209 -15.97 9.32 6.10
N LEU A 210 -17.18 8.88 5.72
CA LEU A 210 -18.16 9.68 4.99
C LEU A 210 -18.99 10.62 5.89
N GLY A 211 -18.68 10.70 7.19
CA GLY A 211 -19.41 11.53 8.16
C GLY A 211 -20.80 11.01 8.53
N ARG A 212 -21.16 9.79 8.15
CA ARG A 212 -22.47 9.16 8.36
C ARG A 212 -22.55 8.47 9.72
N ARG A 213 -22.33 9.24 10.78
CA ARG A 213 -22.23 8.75 12.18
C ARG A 213 -23.51 8.04 12.63
N THR A 214 -24.68 8.56 12.29
CA THR A 214 -25.97 7.95 12.64
C THR A 214 -26.15 6.57 12.00
N GLU A 215 -25.89 6.46 10.69
CA GLU A 215 -25.95 5.18 9.97
C GLU A 215 -24.95 4.17 10.56
N PHE A 216 -23.77 4.62 10.99
CA PHE A 216 -22.81 3.76 11.68
C PHE A 216 -23.36 3.23 13.00
N VAL A 217 -23.90 4.09 13.87
CA VAL A 217 -24.49 3.67 15.16
C VAL A 217 -25.67 2.72 14.95
N GLU A 218 -26.54 3.01 13.98
CA GLU A 218 -27.67 2.14 13.62
C GLU A 218 -27.20 0.77 13.14
N SER A 219 -26.08 0.71 12.39
CA SER A 219 -25.50 -0.56 11.94
C SER A 219 -24.99 -1.46 13.06
N LEU A 220 -24.68 -0.87 14.22
CA LEU A 220 -24.29 -1.61 15.43
C LEU A 220 -25.50 -2.08 16.26
N GLN A 221 -26.73 -1.76 15.84
CA GLN A 221 -27.97 -2.10 16.52
C GLN A 221 -28.03 -1.65 18.00
N GLY A 222 -27.30 -0.58 18.35
CA GLY A 222 -27.24 -0.03 19.70
C GLY A 222 -26.30 -0.79 20.66
N ASP A 223 -25.56 -1.77 20.17
CA ASP A 223 -24.59 -2.50 20.98
C ASP A 223 -23.30 -1.69 21.22
N ARG A 224 -22.64 -2.02 22.34
CA ARG A 224 -21.28 -1.56 22.62
C ARG A 224 -20.35 -2.01 21.49
N LEU A 225 -19.49 -1.11 21.01
CA LEU A 225 -18.50 -1.47 20.01
C LEU A 225 -17.49 -2.47 20.61
N GLU A 226 -17.40 -3.66 20.02
CA GLU A 226 -16.46 -4.67 20.48
C GLU A 226 -15.01 -4.18 20.39
N ALA A 227 -14.18 -4.56 21.37
CA ALA A 227 -12.77 -4.13 21.42
C ALA A 227 -11.97 -4.54 20.16
N GLY A 228 -12.28 -5.70 19.57
CA GLY A 228 -11.66 -6.15 18.32
C GLY A 228 -12.06 -5.30 17.11
N TYR A 229 -13.30 -4.79 17.10
CA TYR A 229 -13.80 -3.87 16.09
C TYR A 229 -13.12 -2.50 16.25
N LEU A 230 -13.10 -1.93 17.45
CA LEU A 230 -12.42 -0.67 17.71
C LEU A 230 -10.94 -0.72 17.29
N ARG A 231 -10.22 -1.77 17.69
CA ARG A 231 -8.81 -1.96 17.28
C ARG A 231 -8.65 -1.98 15.77
N PHE A 232 -9.54 -2.66 15.04
CA PHE A 232 -9.52 -2.66 13.58
C PHE A 232 -9.67 -1.24 13.02
N MET A 233 -10.63 -0.46 13.53
CA MET A 233 -10.86 0.92 13.07
C MET A 233 -9.66 1.82 13.35
N VAL A 234 -9.09 1.76 14.55
CA VAL A 234 -7.91 2.55 14.93
C VAL A 234 -6.70 2.16 14.09
N ASP A 235 -6.43 0.87 13.90
CA ASP A 235 -5.31 0.38 13.08
C ASP A 235 -5.45 0.79 11.61
N LEU A 236 -6.66 0.74 11.05
CA LEU A 236 -6.90 1.14 9.67
C LEU A 236 -6.83 2.65 9.51
N ALA A 237 -7.37 3.42 10.45
CA ALA A 237 -7.30 4.88 10.44
C ALA A 237 -5.86 5.38 10.55
N ALA A 238 -5.02 4.74 11.38
CA ALA A 238 -3.60 5.05 11.47
C ALA A 238 -2.86 4.79 10.14
N LYS A 239 -3.18 3.68 9.45
CA LYS A 239 -2.59 3.34 8.14
C LYS A 239 -3.00 4.31 7.04
N LEU A 240 -4.27 4.71 7.02
CA LEU A 240 -4.83 5.61 6.01
C LEU A 240 -4.68 7.09 6.37
N ARG A 241 -4.24 7.39 7.59
CA ARG A 241 -4.26 8.74 8.20
C ARG A 241 -5.67 9.35 8.19
N ALA A 242 -6.69 8.53 8.40
CA ALA A 242 -8.10 8.93 8.38
C ALA A 242 -8.52 9.57 9.72
N VAL A 243 -8.11 10.83 9.90
CA VAL A 243 -8.37 11.62 11.12
C VAL A 243 -9.86 11.71 11.43
N VAL A 244 -10.70 11.96 10.42
CA VAL A 244 -12.17 12.08 10.57
C VAL A 244 -12.79 10.85 11.24
N VAL A 245 -12.25 9.66 10.98
CA VAL A 245 -12.72 8.42 11.62
C VAL A 245 -12.37 8.42 13.11
N LEU A 246 -11.12 8.75 13.45
CA LEU A 246 -10.65 8.79 14.85
C LEU A 246 -11.40 9.84 15.67
N GLU A 247 -11.62 11.03 15.11
CA GLU A 247 -12.42 12.08 15.76
C GLU A 247 -13.87 11.64 15.95
N SER A 248 -14.47 11.02 14.93
CA SER A 248 -15.84 10.49 15.06
C SER A 248 -15.95 9.41 16.12
N LEU A 249 -14.91 8.59 16.32
CA LEU A 249 -14.87 7.60 17.41
C LEU A 249 -14.82 8.25 18.79
N LEU A 250 -14.11 9.37 18.94
CA LEU A 250 -14.08 10.13 20.20
C LEU A 250 -15.43 10.81 20.46
N ASP A 251 -16.02 11.45 19.45
CA ASP A 251 -17.32 12.09 19.55
C ASP A 251 -18.41 11.10 19.96
N LEU A 252 -18.35 9.87 19.43
CA LEU A 252 -19.27 8.79 19.74
C LEU A 252 -18.86 7.97 20.97
N SER A 253 -17.74 8.28 21.63
CA SER A 253 -17.14 7.41 22.66
C SER A 253 -18.05 7.13 23.86
N ASN A 254 -18.90 8.09 24.25
CA ASN A 254 -19.88 7.91 25.31
C ASN A 254 -21.01 6.97 24.87
N LEU A 255 -21.51 7.14 23.64
CA LEU A 255 -22.59 6.32 23.08
C LEU A 255 -22.12 4.88 22.84
N LEU A 256 -20.88 4.72 22.36
CA LEU A 256 -20.24 3.42 22.12
C LEU A 256 -19.64 2.79 23.38
N GLN A 257 -19.79 3.45 24.54
CA GLN A 257 -19.34 2.97 25.85
C GLN A 257 -17.84 2.61 25.90
N PHE A 258 -16.99 3.51 25.38
CA PHE A 258 -15.55 3.32 25.40
C PHE A 258 -15.00 3.42 26.83
N ARG A 259 -14.11 2.50 27.16
CA ARG A 259 -13.25 2.57 28.36
C ARG A 259 -12.20 3.65 28.17
N ARG A 260 -11.65 4.16 29.26
CA ARG A 260 -10.56 5.17 29.23
C ARG A 260 -9.36 4.72 28.40
N GLN A 261 -8.95 3.45 28.54
CA GLN A 261 -7.86 2.87 27.75
C GLN A 261 -8.16 2.84 26.24
N GLU A 262 -9.43 2.60 25.87
CA GLU A 262 -9.88 2.58 24.48
C GLU A 262 -9.83 4.00 23.90
N LYS A 263 -10.32 5.00 24.64
CA LYS A 263 -10.15 6.42 24.26
C LYS A 263 -8.68 6.82 24.14
N ALA A 264 -7.85 6.43 25.10
CA ALA A 264 -6.42 6.74 25.10
C ALA A 264 -5.74 6.21 23.83
N SER A 265 -6.10 5.01 23.34
CA SER A 265 -5.58 4.49 22.06
C SER A 265 -5.97 5.32 20.84
N VAL A 266 -7.17 5.91 20.84
CA VAL A 266 -7.64 6.77 19.74
C VAL A 266 -6.89 8.10 19.76
N TYR A 267 -6.78 8.73 20.93
CA TYR A 267 -5.97 9.94 21.11
C TYR A 267 -4.51 9.71 20.71
N ASP A 268 -3.93 8.57 21.10
CA ASP A 268 -2.55 8.22 20.80
C ASP A 268 -2.25 8.22 19.29
N GLU A 269 -3.18 7.71 18.47
CA GLU A 269 -3.03 7.72 17.02
C GLU A 269 -3.29 9.10 16.42
N LEU A 270 -4.24 9.88 16.95
CA LEU A 270 -4.43 11.27 16.54
C LEU A 270 -3.17 12.11 16.75
N VAL A 271 -2.55 12.02 17.94
CA VAL A 271 -1.29 12.72 18.25
C VAL A 271 -0.16 12.30 17.28
N LYS A 272 -0.05 11.00 16.96
CA LYS A 272 0.94 10.51 15.99
C LYS A 272 0.71 11.10 14.58
N ILE A 273 -0.54 11.19 14.14
CA ILE A 273 -0.88 11.71 12.81
C ILE A 273 -0.64 13.22 12.77
N TYR A 274 -1.23 13.98 13.70
CA TYR A 274 -1.10 15.44 13.76
C TYR A 274 0.33 15.91 13.99
N GLY A 275 1.09 15.23 14.86
CA GLY A 275 2.50 15.54 15.08
C GLY A 275 3.35 15.35 13.82
N LYS A 276 3.11 14.29 13.04
CA LYS A 276 3.81 14.08 11.75
C LYS A 276 3.37 15.05 10.64
N LEU A 277 2.20 15.65 10.78
CA LEU A 277 1.66 16.65 9.85
C LEU A 277 1.94 18.09 10.30
N GLU A 278 2.66 18.27 11.42
CA GLU A 278 3.00 19.59 11.99
C GLU A 278 1.76 20.45 12.27
N LYS A 279 0.66 19.82 12.72
CA LYS A 279 -0.62 20.48 13.01
C LYS A 279 -0.70 20.92 14.47
N ALA A 280 0.00 22.01 14.81
CA ALA A 280 0.09 22.52 16.18
C ALA A 280 -1.29 22.80 16.82
N GLU A 281 -2.17 23.53 16.13
CA GLU A 281 -3.51 23.86 16.65
C GLU A 281 -4.34 22.61 16.96
N ASP A 282 -4.22 21.55 16.16
CA ASP A 282 -4.95 20.31 16.38
C ASP A 282 -4.32 19.51 17.55
N LEU A 283 -3.00 19.57 17.74
CA LEU A 283 -2.36 19.01 18.94
C LEU A 283 -2.78 19.74 20.22
N GLU A 284 -2.99 21.06 20.17
CA GLU A 284 -3.48 21.85 21.31
C GLU A 284 -4.91 21.42 21.68
N LYS A 285 -5.80 21.30 20.69
CA LYS A 285 -7.16 20.77 20.91
C LYS A 285 -7.14 19.38 21.54
N ILE A 286 -6.27 18.49 21.08
CA ILE A 286 -6.15 17.15 21.66
C ILE A 286 -5.63 17.21 23.10
N LEU A 287 -4.67 18.09 23.40
CA LEU A 287 -4.20 18.29 24.77
C LEU A 287 -5.35 18.74 25.68
N ASP A 288 -6.13 19.73 25.27
CA ASP A 288 -7.28 20.23 26.04
C ASP A 288 -8.31 19.12 26.30
N LEU A 289 -8.62 18.32 25.28
CA LEU A 289 -9.55 17.19 25.42
C LEU A 289 -9.02 16.12 26.38
N VAL A 290 -7.73 15.78 26.30
CA VAL A 290 -7.11 14.80 27.21
C VAL A 290 -7.08 15.30 28.65
N LEU A 291 -6.81 16.60 28.87
CA LEU A 291 -6.81 17.20 30.21
C LEU A 291 -8.21 17.27 30.85
N GLN A 292 -9.27 17.22 30.04
CA GLN A 292 -10.66 17.15 30.51
C GLN A 292 -11.10 15.72 30.90
N GLU A 293 -10.37 14.68 30.46
CA GLU A 293 -10.70 13.31 30.83
C GLU A 293 -10.42 13.07 32.32
N LYS A 294 -11.32 12.36 32.99
CA LYS A 294 -11.12 11.96 34.39
C LYS A 294 -10.12 10.80 34.42
N ASP A 295 -9.17 10.85 35.37
CA ASP A 295 -8.18 9.80 35.66
C ASP A 295 -7.00 9.74 34.66
N ASN A 296 -5.98 10.57 34.96
CA ASN A 296 -4.84 10.84 34.08
C ASN A 296 -3.89 9.66 33.85
N GLU A 297 -4.00 8.57 34.63
CA GLU A 297 -3.04 7.47 34.56
C GLU A 297 -3.05 6.77 33.21
N HIS A 298 -4.24 6.58 32.62
CA HIS A 298 -4.40 5.95 31.31
C HIS A 298 -3.89 6.82 30.15
N PHE A 299 -3.73 8.12 30.35
CA PHE A 299 -3.32 9.09 29.32
C PHE A 299 -1.87 9.53 29.44
N ARG A 300 -1.10 9.01 30.42
CA ARG A 300 0.33 9.37 30.60
C ARG A 300 1.15 9.17 29.33
N ALA A 301 0.91 8.09 28.59
CA ALA A 301 1.60 7.81 27.33
C ALA A 301 1.25 8.84 26.25
N THR A 302 -0.02 9.22 26.16
CA THR A 302 -0.52 10.24 25.23
C THR A 302 0.10 11.61 25.54
N LEU A 303 0.11 12.02 26.81
CA LEU A 303 0.71 13.28 27.27
C LEU A 303 2.22 13.33 27.02
N ALA A 304 2.94 12.22 27.28
CA ALA A 304 4.37 12.13 26.99
C ALA A 304 4.65 12.27 25.49
N ARG A 305 3.77 11.73 24.63
CA ARG A 305 3.89 11.87 23.18
C ARG A 305 3.57 13.29 22.69
N LEU A 306 2.55 13.93 23.25
CA LEU A 306 2.27 15.35 22.99
C LEU A 306 3.51 16.20 23.33
N ALA A 307 4.10 16.00 24.51
CA ALA A 307 5.31 16.70 24.93
C ALA A 307 6.52 16.47 24.00
N HIS A 308 6.59 15.34 23.30
CA HIS A 308 7.64 15.10 22.31
C HIS A 308 7.50 15.99 21.07
N PHE A 309 6.27 16.26 20.60
CA PHE A 309 6.03 17.08 19.41
C PHE A 309 6.10 18.60 19.68
N TYR A 310 6.03 19.04 20.94
CA TYR A 310 6.21 20.44 21.34
C TYR A 310 7.66 20.81 21.68
N ARG A 311 8.60 19.87 21.61
CA ARG A 311 10.04 20.12 21.76
C ARG A 311 10.68 20.47 20.44
#